data_AF-A0A1A8XHX3-F1
#
_entry.id   AF-A0A1A8XHX3-F1
#
_cell.length_a   1.000
_cell.length_b   1.000
_cell.length_c   1.000
_cell.angle_alpha   90.00
_cell.angle_beta   90.00
_cell.angle_gamma   90.00
#
_symmetry.space_group_name_H-M   'P 1'
#
loop_
_entity.id
_entity.type
_entity.pdbx_description
1 polymer ?
#
loop_
_entity_poly.entity_id
_entity_poly.type
_entity_poly.pdbx_seq_one_letter_code
_entity_poly.pdbx_strand_id
1 'polypeptide(L)' 'MSAQTVTLSQVESHLWESANILRGPVDAADFKTYIFPLLFFKRTCDVWDEEYEEIVADTGDAELALFPESHRFQMPDDCR' A
#
# COMPACT_ATOMS: atom_id res chain seq x y z
N MET A 1 6.33 -13.69 -24.32
CA MET A 1 7.03 -13.90 -23.04
C MET A 1 6.08 -14.67 -22.14
N SER A 2 6.45 -15.87 -21.69
CA SER A 2 5.59 -16.60 -20.75
C SER A 2 5.58 -15.85 -19.43
N ALA A 3 4.42 -15.34 -19.02
CA ALA A 3 4.23 -14.81 -17.69
C ALA A 3 4.48 -15.95 -16.69
N GLN A 4 5.55 -15.83 -15.90
CA GLN A 4 5.75 -16.76 -14.79
C GLN A 4 4.64 -16.49 -13.77
N THR A 5 3.69 -17.39 -13.67
CA THR A 5 2.63 -17.34 -12.66
C THR A 5 3.24 -17.67 -11.31
N VAL A 6 3.38 -16.66 -10.45
CA VAL A 6 3.74 -16.83 -9.05
C VAL A 6 2.57 -17.49 -8.33
N THR A 7 2.82 -18.54 -7.56
CA THR A 7 1.78 -19.21 -6.76
C THR A 7 1.53 -18.45 -5.46
N LEU A 8 0.34 -18.59 -4.88
CA LEU A 8 0.03 -18.00 -3.57
C LEU A 8 1.06 -18.38 -2.50
N SER A 9 1.44 -19.67 -2.45
CA SER A 9 2.45 -20.16 -1.50
C SER A 9 3.82 -19.50 -1.67
N GLN A 10 4.22 -19.18 -2.90
CA GLN A 10 5.45 -18.44 -3.16
C GLN A 10 5.37 -17.00 -2.65
N VAL A 11 4.22 -16.33 -2.84
CA VAL A 11 3.99 -14.98 -2.31
C VAL A 11 4.01 -14.99 -0.78
N GLU A 12 3.27 -15.91 -0.15
CA GLU A 12 3.23 -16.04 1.32
C GLU A 12 4.63 -16.28 1.91
N SER A 13 5.40 -17.19 1.29
CA SER A 13 6.77 -17.49 1.73
C SER A 13 7.67 -16.27 1.60
N HIS A 14 7.56 -15.52 0.49
CA HIS A 14 8.37 -14.33 0.27
C HIS A 14 8.04 -13.18 1.25
N LEU A 15 6.75 -12.95 1.51
CA LEU A 15 6.30 -11.95 2.48
C LEU A 15 6.71 -12.32 3.91
N TRP A 16 6.65 -13.62 4.25
CA TRP A 16 7.11 -14.13 5.54
C TRP A 16 8.60 -13.85 5.77
N GLU A 17 9.45 -14.17 4.78
CA GLU A 17 10.89 -13.90 4.88
C GLU A 17 11.20 -12.40 4.94
N SER A 18 10.46 -11.58 4.19
CA SER A 18 10.59 -10.12 4.25
C SER A 18 10.25 -9.57 5.63
N ALA A 19 9.17 -10.06 6.25
CA ALA A 19 8.79 -9.69 7.60
C ALA A 19 9.83 -10.15 8.65
N ASN A 20 10.43 -11.33 8.48
CA ASN A 20 11.51 -11.81 9.35
C ASN A 20 12.75 -10.90 9.31
N ILE A 21 13.10 -10.39 8.12
CA ILE A 21 14.20 -9.43 7.96
C ILE A 21 13.88 -8.13 8.70
N LEU A 22 12.68 -7.57 8.51
CA LEU A 22 12.26 -6.30 9.11
C LEU A 22 12.12 -6.37 10.64
N ARG A 23 11.73 -7.54 11.17
CA ARG A 23 11.52 -7.74 12.60
C ARG A 23 12.81 -7.67 13.42
N GLY A 24 13.94 -8.12 12.86
CA GLY A 24 15.20 -8.20 13.59
C GLY A 24 15.07 -9.01 14.89
N PRO A 25 15.55 -8.51 16.05
CA PRO A 25 15.53 -9.23 17.32
C PRO A 25 14.19 -9.18 18.07
N VAL A 26 13.20 -8.43 17.57
CA VAL A 26 11.90 -8.27 18.23
C VAL A 26 11.13 -9.59 18.13
N ASP A 27 10.42 -9.99 19.18
CA ASP A 27 9.57 -11.17 19.09
C ASP A 27 8.36 -10.91 18.17
N ALA A 28 7.72 -11.97 17.69
CA ALA A 28 6.62 -11.84 16.75
C ALA A 28 5.37 -11.17 17.35
N ALA A 29 5.13 -11.32 18.66
CA ALA A 29 3.97 -10.76 19.32
C ALA A 29 4.09 -9.24 19.47
N ASP A 30 5.30 -8.72 19.67
CA ASP A 30 5.56 -7.28 19.75
C ASP A 30 5.72 -6.64 18.37
N PHE A 31 6.31 -7.35 17.39
CA PHE A 31 6.53 -6.82 16.04
C PHE A 31 5.25 -6.38 15.33
N LYS A 32 4.14 -7.07 15.59
CA LYS A 32 2.82 -6.75 15.01
C LYS A 32 2.41 -5.28 15.26
N THR A 33 2.80 -4.72 16.41
CA THR A 33 2.48 -3.36 16.82
C THR A 33 3.24 -2.32 15.99
N TYR A 34 4.34 -2.70 15.35
CA TYR A 34 5.12 -1.84 14.46
C TYR A 34 4.73 -2.04 13.00
N ILE A 35 4.62 -3.28 12.54
CA ILE A 35 4.39 -3.58 11.13
C ILE A 35 2.96 -3.23 10.68
N PHE A 36 1.95 -3.43 11.53
CA PHE A 36 0.57 -3.15 11.12
C PHE A 36 0.27 -1.67 10.91
N PRO A 37 0.70 -0.72 11.78
CA PRO A 37 0.55 0.69 11.49
C PRO A 37 1.23 1.11 10.18
N LEU A 38 2.42 0.57 9.88
CA LEU A 38 3.14 0.86 8.65
C LEU A 38 2.41 0.33 7.41
N LEU A 39 1.93 -0.91 7.46
CA LEU A 39 1.16 -1.51 6.37
C LEU A 39 -0.18 -0.79 6.16
N PHE A 40 -0.84 -0.39 7.25
CA PHE A 40 -2.08 0.39 7.18
C PHE A 40 -1.83 1.76 6.56
N PHE A 41 -0.77 2.44 6.98
CA PHE A 41 -0.37 3.72 6.41
C PHE A 41 -0.06 3.58 4.92
N LYS A 42 0.80 2.64 4.53
CA LYS A 42 1.11 2.38 3.12
C LYS A 42 -0.14 2.06 2.30
N ARG A 43 -1.04 1.19 2.80
CA ARG A 43 -2.29 0.88 2.09
C ARG A 43 -3.17 2.12 1.92
N THR A 44 -3.18 3.02 2.90
CA THR A 44 -3.97 4.27 2.81
C THR A 44 -3.41 5.19 1.72
N CYS A 45 -2.08 5.30 1.61
CA CYS A 45 -1.43 5.98 0.49
C CYS A 45 -1.79 5.30 -0.85
N ASP A 46 -1.69 3.96 -0.92
CA ASP A 46 -2.03 3.21 -2.15
C ASP A 46 -3.48 3.43 -2.59
N VAL A 47 -4.44 3.48 -1.65
CA VAL A 47 -5.84 3.79 -1.98
C VAL A 47 -5.97 5.20 -2.57
N TRP A 48 -5.23 6.16 -2.02
CA TRP A 48 -5.28 7.54 -2.52
C TRP A 48 -4.78 7.62 -3.96
N ASP A 49 -3.66 6.95 -4.26
CA ASP A 49 -3.10 6.86 -5.61
C ASP A 49 -4.06 6.15 -6.59
N GLU A 50 -4.66 5.03 -6.16
CA GLU A 50 -5.67 4.28 -6.93
C GLU A 50 -6.90 5.15 -7.26
N GLU A 51 -7.44 5.88 -6.27
CA GLU A 51 -8.59 6.79 -6.44
C GLU A 51 -8.24 7.95 -7.39
N TYR A 52 -7.02 8.49 -7.28
CA TYR A 52 -6.53 9.51 -8.19
C TYR A 52 -6.50 9.01 -9.64
N GLU A 53 -5.87 7.86 -9.87
CA GLU A 53 -5.76 7.26 -11.20
C GLU A 53 -7.14 6.93 -11.80
N GLU A 54 -8.06 6.41 -10.99
CA GLU A 54 -9.43 6.11 -11.40
C GLU A 54 -10.19 7.36 -11.84
N ILE A 55 -10.14 8.44 -11.06
CA ILE A 55 -10.82 9.70 -11.39
C ILE A 55 -10.25 10.33 -12.66
N VAL A 56 -8.92 10.32 -12.81
CA VAL A 56 -8.26 10.83 -14.03
C VAL A 56 -8.66 10.00 -15.24
N ALA A 57 -8.73 8.67 -15.11
CA ALA A 57 -9.12 7.78 -16.19
C ALA A 57 -10.58 8.02 -16.61
N ASP A 58 -11.49 8.23 -15.65
CA ASP A 58 -12.92 8.36 -15.91
C ASP A 58 -13.33 9.75 -16.40
N THR A 59 -12.69 10.81 -15.87
CA THR A 59 -13.09 12.20 -16.14
C THR A 59 -12.16 12.93 -17.11
N GLY A 60 -10.90 12.49 -17.21
CA GLY A 60 -9.83 13.20 -17.90
C GLY A 60 -9.36 14.48 -17.18
N ASP A 61 -9.83 14.74 -15.96
CA ASP A 61 -9.54 15.94 -15.19
C ASP A 61 -8.66 15.63 -13.97
N ALA A 62 -7.37 15.97 -14.09
CA ALA A 62 -6.39 15.80 -13.03
C ALA A 62 -6.55 16.80 -11.88
N GLU A 63 -7.17 17.96 -12.11
CA GLU A 63 -7.40 18.94 -11.04
C GLU A 63 -8.55 18.46 -10.14
N LEU A 64 -9.59 17.89 -10.74
CA LEU A 64 -10.68 17.24 -10.00
C LEU A 64 -10.17 16.12 -9.09
N ALA A 65 -9.25 15.31 -9.60
CA ALA A 65 -8.62 14.22 -8.84
C ALA A 65 -7.73 14.72 -7.68
N LEU A 66 -7.39 16.00 -7.59
CA LEU A 66 -6.61 16.53 -6.46
C LEU A 66 -7.48 17.06 -5.31
N PHE A 67 -8.79 17.22 -5.53
CA PHE A 67 -9.66 17.77 -4.51
C PHE A 67 -9.81 16.81 -3.31
N PRO A 68 -9.75 17.31 -2.06
CA PRO A 68 -9.94 16.49 -0.87
C PRO A 68 -11.22 15.65 -0.90
N GLU A 69 -12.32 16.18 -1.46
CA GLU A 69 -13.62 15.51 -1.51
C GLU A 69 -13.63 14.28 -2.43
N SER A 70 -12.66 14.20 -3.34
CA SER A 70 -12.48 13.08 -4.27
C SER A 70 -11.92 11.83 -3.60
N HIS A 71 -11.41 11.94 -2.37
CA HIS A 71 -10.71 10.84 -1.69
C HIS A 71 -11.31 10.47 -0.34
N ARG A 72 -11.26 9.17 -0.02
CA ARG A 72 -11.73 8.65 1.28
C ARG A 72 -10.81 9.00 2.43
N PHE A 73 -9.52 9.16 2.14
CA PHE A 73 -8.48 9.47 3.09
C PHE A 73 -7.69 10.69 2.63
N GLN A 74 -7.28 11.54 3.58
CA GLN A 74 -6.47 12.70 3.27
C GLN A 74 -5.00 12.38 3.59
N MET A 75 -4.15 12.43 2.57
CA MET A 75 -2.71 12.27 2.73
C MET A 75 -2.04 13.64 2.91
N PRO A 76 -1.07 13.75 3.84
CA PRO A 76 -0.20 14.92 3.91
C PRO A 76 0.47 15.22 2.56
N ASP A 77 0.68 16.50 2.25
CA ASP A 77 1.26 16.92 0.97
C ASP A 77 2.70 16.40 0.76
N ASP A 78 3.43 16.09 1.83
CA ASP A 78 4.77 15.50 1.81
C ASP A 78 4.78 13.97 1.59
N CYS A 79 3.59 13.35 1.59
CA CYS A 79 3.38 11.92 1.41
C CYS A 79 2.65 11.57 0.10
N ARG A 80 2.35 12.57 -0.74
CA ARG A 80 1.81 12.43 -2.10
C ARG A 80 2.94 12.28 -3.12
#